data_AF-A0A927PKT8-F1
#
_entry.id   AF-A0A927PKT8-F1
#
_cell.length_a   1.000
_cell.length_b   1.000
_cell.length_c   1.000
_cell.angle_alpha   90.00
_cell.angle_beta   90.00
_cell.angle_gamma   90.00
#
_symmetry.space_group_name_H-M   'P 1'
#
loop_
_entity.id
_entity.type
_entity.pdbx_description
1 polymer ?
#
loop_
_entity_poly.entity_id
_entity_poly.type
_entity_poly.pdbx_seq_one_letter_code
_entity_poly.pdbx_strand_id
1 'polypeptide(L)'
;MKKLSLQNRIAFNVIISTAFLIMVLCAVILITFKIHSDKLSAGTEITIEDVKYLFTILLRVCTVGCFFVFFFLFALSRRIARNSTKPIRDIINTANSITHNNLNARIPLPTRRDELYELSETINKLLDRIEYAVEREKSFTSYASHEFRTPLAVLKGTMEVLLRKPRSDEEYKEKIKACAKEVDKMNEMVEQLLILTRYEEGKSSLNYNHCFIEDLINDSVCIFSDAILNKKLEVTTTIQPKRIKLGNYILL
;
A
#
# COMPACT_ATOMS: atom_id res chain seq x y z
N MET A 1 10.61 -24.86 14.53
CA MET A 1 9.34 -25.60 14.33
C MET A 1 8.50 -24.90 13.26
N LYS A 2 8.51 -25.41 12.01
CA LYS A 2 7.71 -24.88 10.89
C LYS A 2 6.23 -25.16 11.19
N LYS A 3 5.44 -24.12 11.54
CA LYS A 3 3.98 -24.23 11.73
C LYS A 3 3.35 -24.61 10.38
N LEU A 4 2.63 -25.74 10.36
CA LEU A 4 1.93 -26.29 9.19
C LEU A 4 1.09 -25.21 8.50
N SER A 5 1.14 -25.18 7.17
CA SER A 5 0.33 -24.28 6.34
C SER A 5 -1.18 -24.50 6.58
N LEU A 6 -2.00 -23.49 6.30
CA LEU A 6 -3.46 -23.58 6.39
C LEU A 6 -4.00 -24.77 5.59
N GLN A 7 -3.42 -25.02 4.41
CA GLN A 7 -3.67 -26.21 3.59
C GLN A 7 -3.35 -27.50 4.35
N ASN A 8 -2.22 -27.59 5.05
CA ASN A 8 -1.84 -28.80 5.79
C ASN A 8 -2.74 -29.05 7.01
N ARG A 9 -3.22 -28.00 7.69
CA ARG A 9 -4.18 -28.17 8.82
C ARG A 9 -5.57 -28.55 8.33
N ILE A 10 -6.01 -27.99 7.21
CA ILE A 10 -7.27 -28.37 6.56
C ILE A 10 -7.18 -29.82 6.09
N ALA A 11 -6.11 -30.18 5.37
CA ALA A 11 -5.86 -31.55 4.93
C ALA A 11 -5.81 -32.52 6.11
N PHE A 12 -5.12 -32.16 7.20
CA PHE A 12 -5.04 -32.98 8.41
C PHE A 12 -6.41 -33.21 9.07
N ASN A 13 -7.23 -32.16 9.22
CA ASN A 13 -8.57 -32.28 9.80
C ASN A 13 -9.53 -33.05 8.88
N VAL A 14 -9.41 -32.88 7.55
CA VAL A 14 -10.16 -33.66 6.57
C VAL A 14 -9.78 -35.14 6.68
N ILE A 15 -8.49 -35.46 6.68
CA ILE A 15 -7.97 -36.84 6.76
C ILE A 15 -8.40 -37.51 8.06
N ILE A 16 -8.28 -36.82 9.21
CA ILE A 16 -8.71 -37.41 10.50
C ILE A 16 -10.21 -37.64 10.52
N SER A 17 -10.99 -36.68 10.02
CA SER A 17 -12.44 -36.81 10.00
C SER A 17 -12.93 -37.92 9.07
N THR A 18 -12.33 -38.06 7.89
CA THR A 18 -12.69 -39.13 6.95
C THR A 18 -12.20 -40.48 7.47
N ALA A 19 -11.01 -40.56 8.06
CA ALA A 19 -10.49 -41.78 8.68
C ALA A 19 -11.34 -42.25 9.87
N PHE A 20 -11.78 -41.35 10.73
CA PHE A 20 -12.67 -41.66 11.86
C PHE A 20 -14.00 -42.23 11.36
N LEU A 21 -14.56 -41.62 10.32
CA LEU A 21 -15.83 -42.07 9.76
C LEU A 21 -15.73 -43.44 9.09
N ILE A 22 -14.65 -43.69 8.34
CA ILE A 22 -14.36 -45.00 7.75
C ILE A 22 -14.18 -46.04 8.86
N MET A 23 -13.44 -45.71 9.93
CA MET A 23 -13.23 -46.59 11.08
C MET A 23 -14.54 -46.97 11.75
N VAL A 24 -15.45 -46.02 11.96
CA VAL A 24 -16.78 -46.27 12.53
C VAL A 24 -17.61 -47.17 11.60
N LEU A 25 -17.59 -46.92 10.30
CA LEU A 25 -18.31 -47.73 9.32
C LEU A 25 -17.79 -49.17 9.29
N CYS A 26 -16.46 -49.35 9.27
CA CYS A 26 -15.81 -50.66 9.37
C CYS A 26 -16.15 -51.37 10.68
N ALA A 27 -16.17 -50.67 11.82
CA ALA A 27 -16.53 -51.26 13.11
C ALA A 27 -17.99 -51.77 13.09
N VAL A 28 -18.93 -50.99 12.54
CA VAL A 28 -20.34 -51.41 12.43
C VAL A 28 -20.49 -52.64 11.52
N ILE A 29 -19.77 -52.68 10.41
CA ILE A 29 -19.76 -53.85 9.50
C ILE A 29 -19.19 -55.08 10.22
N LEU A 30 -18.05 -54.95 10.92
CA LEU A 30 -17.42 -56.06 11.65
C LEU A 30 -18.31 -56.57 12.80
N ILE A 31 -18.96 -55.67 13.54
CA ILE A 31 -19.91 -56.04 14.61
C ILE A 31 -21.09 -56.81 14.02
N THR A 32 -21.65 -56.33 12.91
CA THR A 32 -22.76 -57.00 12.22
C THR A 32 -22.36 -58.40 11.73
N PHE A 33 -21.16 -58.52 11.15
CA PHE A 33 -20.62 -59.79 10.69
C PHE A 33 -20.33 -60.76 11.86
N LYS A 34 -19.77 -60.26 12.97
CA LYS A 34 -19.45 -61.06 14.16
C LYS A 34 -20.69 -61.62 14.84
N ILE A 35 -21.72 -60.78 15.03
CA ILE A 35 -23.03 -61.21 15.57
C ILE A 35 -23.61 -62.36 14.74
N HIS A 36 -23.41 -62.34 13.42
CA HIS A 36 -23.90 -63.39 12.54
C HIS A 36 -23.01 -64.64 12.54
N SER A 37 -21.68 -64.48 12.53
CA SER A 37 -20.73 -65.59 12.64
C SER A 37 -20.86 -66.39 13.95
N ASP A 38 -21.23 -65.73 15.05
CA ASP A 38 -21.45 -66.39 16.33
C ASP A 38 -22.73 -67.23 16.31
N LYS A 39 -23.77 -66.81 15.56
CA LYS A 39 -24.96 -67.62 15.31
C LYS A 39 -24.68 -68.85 14.45
N LEU A 40 -23.74 -68.72 13.51
CA LEU A 40 -23.27 -69.82 12.65
C LEU A 40 -22.50 -70.89 13.45
N SER A 41 -21.67 -70.46 14.40
CA SER A 41 -20.86 -71.35 15.24
C SER A 41 -21.69 -72.10 16.29
N ALA A 42 -22.90 -71.62 16.59
CA ALA A 42 -23.84 -72.25 17.52
C ALA A 42 -24.62 -73.45 16.91
N GLY A 43 -24.30 -73.87 15.68
CA GLY A 43 -24.90 -75.06 15.05
C GLY A 43 -26.30 -74.86 14.45
N THR A 44 -26.68 -73.62 14.15
CA THR A 44 -27.97 -73.27 13.52
C THR A 44 -27.91 -73.48 12.01
N GLU A 45 -28.90 -74.13 11.39
CA GLU A 45 -28.98 -74.25 9.93
C GLU A 45 -29.14 -72.86 9.28
N ILE A 46 -28.27 -72.53 8.33
CA ILE A 46 -28.32 -71.25 7.60
C ILE A 46 -29.55 -71.27 6.69
N THR A 47 -30.55 -70.46 7.01
CA THR A 47 -31.75 -70.34 6.18
C THR A 47 -31.54 -69.22 5.14
N ILE A 48 -32.16 -69.31 3.96
CA ILE A 48 -32.10 -68.22 2.93
C ILE A 48 -32.61 -66.88 3.50
N GLU A 49 -33.47 -66.92 4.52
CA GLU A 49 -33.96 -65.75 5.24
C GLU A 49 -32.82 -65.00 5.95
N ASP A 50 -31.88 -65.71 6.57
CA ASP A 50 -30.74 -65.12 7.27
C ASP A 50 -29.84 -64.31 6.33
N VAL A 51 -29.62 -64.83 5.12
CA VAL A 51 -28.85 -64.15 4.07
C VAL A 51 -29.55 -62.87 3.62
N LYS A 52 -30.88 -62.90 3.48
CA LYS A 52 -31.68 -61.71 3.14
C LYS A 52 -31.62 -60.66 4.27
N TYR A 53 -31.72 -61.08 5.54
CA TYR A 53 -31.60 -60.17 6.68
C TYR A 53 -30.22 -59.51 6.74
N LEU A 54 -29.15 -60.28 6.53
CA LEU A 54 -27.78 -59.74 6.52
C LEU A 54 -27.60 -58.71 5.39
N PHE A 55 -28.10 -59.01 4.18
CA PHE A 55 -28.05 -58.09 3.05
C PHE A 55 -28.84 -56.79 3.29
N THR A 56 -30.04 -56.88 3.88
CA THR A 56 -30.85 -55.71 4.24
C THR A 56 -30.18 -54.84 5.31
N ILE A 57 -29.57 -55.45 6.33
CA ILE A 57 -28.83 -54.71 7.35
C ILE A 57 -27.62 -54.01 6.74
N LEU A 58 -26.85 -54.71 5.90
CA LEU A 58 -25.68 -54.15 5.22
C LEU A 58 -26.07 -52.95 4.34
N LEU A 59 -27.13 -53.07 3.54
CA LEU A 59 -27.64 -51.97 2.72
C LEU A 59 -28.10 -50.77 3.56
N ARG A 60 -28.80 -50.98 4.68
CA ARG A 60 -29.22 -49.88 5.58
C ARG A 60 -28.02 -49.18 6.21
N VAL A 61 -27.05 -49.94 6.72
CA VAL A 61 -25.82 -49.40 7.31
C VAL A 61 -25.03 -48.60 6.28
N CYS A 62 -24.85 -49.13 5.07
CA CYS A 62 -24.17 -48.41 3.98
C CYS A 62 -24.90 -47.13 3.60
N THR A 63 -26.24 -47.16 3.51
CA THR A 63 -27.03 -45.98 3.15
C THR A 63 -26.90 -44.88 4.20
N VAL A 64 -27.11 -45.22 5.49
CA VAL A 64 -26.97 -44.26 6.60
C VAL A 64 -25.54 -43.74 6.70
N GLY A 65 -24.54 -44.61 6.52
CA GLY A 65 -23.14 -44.25 6.47
C GLY A 65 -22.83 -43.24 5.38
N CYS A 66 -23.28 -43.48 4.14
CA CYS A 66 -23.10 -42.56 3.02
C CYS A 66 -23.71 -41.17 3.29
N PHE A 67 -24.90 -41.10 3.88
CA PHE A 67 -25.52 -39.82 4.27
C PHE A 67 -24.68 -39.08 5.31
N PHE A 68 -24.15 -39.80 6.31
CA PHE A 68 -23.26 -39.22 7.31
C PHE A 68 -21.97 -38.68 6.69
N VAL A 69 -21.33 -39.43 5.79
CA VAL A 69 -20.15 -38.98 5.03
C VAL A 69 -20.46 -37.71 4.26
N PHE A 70 -21.55 -37.70 3.51
CA PHE A 70 -21.93 -36.56 2.68
C PHE A 70 -22.17 -35.32 3.53
N PHE A 71 -22.92 -35.46 4.63
CA PHE A 71 -23.18 -34.35 5.55
C PHE A 71 -21.89 -33.79 6.15
N PHE A 72 -20.96 -34.65 6.56
CA PHE A 72 -19.70 -34.23 7.16
C PHE A 72 -18.80 -33.52 6.15
N LEU A 73 -18.68 -34.06 4.93
CA LEU A 73 -17.93 -33.43 3.85
C LEU A 73 -18.52 -32.06 3.48
N PHE A 74 -19.85 -31.95 3.41
CA PHE A 74 -20.54 -30.70 3.12
C PHE A 74 -20.31 -29.66 4.22
N ALA A 75 -20.48 -30.04 5.50
CA ALA A 75 -20.26 -29.15 6.63
C ALA A 75 -18.81 -28.65 6.71
N LEU A 76 -17.84 -29.53 6.43
CA LEU A 76 -16.42 -29.20 6.45
C LEU A 76 -16.05 -28.28 5.28
N SER A 77 -16.52 -28.58 4.07
CA SER A 77 -16.33 -27.74 2.89
C SER A 77 -16.85 -26.32 3.13
N ARG A 78 -18.06 -26.18 3.68
CA ARG A 78 -18.65 -24.88 4.00
C ARG A 78 -17.86 -24.10 5.04
N ARG A 79 -17.31 -24.77 6.07
CA ARG A 79 -16.45 -24.13 7.07
C ARG A 79 -15.14 -23.61 6.47
N ILE A 80 -14.50 -24.41 5.61
CA ILE A 80 -13.25 -24.04 4.95
C ILE A 80 -13.46 -22.84 4.02
N ALA A 81 -14.51 -22.87 3.20
CA ALA A 81 -14.84 -21.77 2.29
C ALA A 81 -15.04 -20.44 3.04
N ARG A 82 -15.75 -20.48 4.19
CA ARG A 82 -16.00 -19.28 5.00
C ARG A 82 -14.73 -18.71 5.64
N ASN A 83 -13.84 -19.57 6.13
CA ASN A 83 -12.61 -19.11 6.78
C ASN A 83 -11.57 -18.61 5.76
N SER A 84 -11.54 -19.18 4.56
CA SER A 84 -10.56 -18.81 3.53
C SER A 84 -10.92 -17.49 2.83
N THR A 85 -12.21 -17.15 2.76
CA THR A 85 -12.70 -15.91 2.14
C THR A 85 -12.76 -14.72 3.09
N LYS A 86 -12.75 -14.94 4.41
CA LYS A 86 -12.83 -13.86 5.41
C LYS A 86 -11.69 -12.83 5.27
N PRO A 87 -10.40 -13.23 5.21
CA PRO A 87 -9.31 -12.25 5.10
C PRO A 87 -9.39 -11.40 3.84
N ILE A 88 -9.81 -12.01 2.72
CA ILE A 88 -10.01 -11.30 1.44
C ILE A 88 -11.11 -10.24 1.60
N ARG A 89 -12.21 -10.58 2.30
CA ARG A 89 -13.30 -9.64 2.54
C ARG A 89 -12.87 -8.49 3.44
N ASP A 90 -12.03 -8.76 4.43
CA ASP A 90 -11.47 -7.71 5.31
C ASP A 90 -10.59 -6.74 4.49
N ILE A 91 -9.72 -7.26 3.62
CA ILE A 91 -8.92 -6.44 2.68
C ILE A 91 -9.82 -5.57 1.79
N ILE A 92 -10.84 -6.17 1.15
CA ILE A 92 -11.78 -5.44 0.27
C ILE A 92 -12.53 -4.35 1.04
N ASN A 93 -13.02 -4.67 2.23
CA ASN A 93 -13.77 -3.71 3.06
C ASN A 93 -12.89 -2.54 3.47
N THR A 94 -11.65 -2.81 3.90
CA THR A 94 -10.70 -1.75 4.22
C THR A 94 -10.38 -0.90 2.99
N ALA A 95 -10.06 -1.53 1.86
CA ALA A 95 -9.79 -0.82 0.61
C ALA A 95 -10.97 0.08 0.17
N ASN A 96 -12.22 -0.42 0.26
CA ASN A 96 -13.42 0.36 -0.06
C ASN A 96 -13.71 1.48 0.95
N SER A 97 -13.23 1.35 2.19
CA SER A 97 -13.38 2.39 3.22
C SER A 97 -12.36 3.53 3.07
N ILE A 98 -11.27 3.29 2.33
CA ILE A 98 -10.27 4.31 2.05
C ILE A 98 -10.87 5.31 1.07
N THR A 99 -10.90 6.56 1.49
CA THR A 99 -11.39 7.70 0.70
C THR A 99 -10.38 8.82 0.79
N HIS A 100 -10.54 9.87 -0.02
CA HIS A 100 -9.70 11.06 0.04
C HIS A 100 -9.59 11.67 1.45
N ASN A 101 -10.63 11.51 2.28
CA ASN A 101 -10.66 12.08 3.64
C ASN A 101 -10.07 11.15 4.72
N ASN A 102 -9.72 9.90 4.37
CA ASN A 102 -9.18 8.89 5.28
C ASN A 102 -8.13 8.03 4.57
N LEU A 103 -7.11 8.69 4.01
CA LEU A 103 -5.99 8.04 3.31
C LEU A 103 -5.00 7.35 4.27
N ASN A 104 -5.06 7.66 5.57
CA ASN A 104 -4.21 7.08 6.61
C ASN A 104 -4.66 5.67 7.05
N ALA A 105 -5.83 5.20 6.63
CA ALA A 105 -6.25 3.83 6.89
C ALA A 105 -5.35 2.82 6.16
N ARG A 106 -5.12 1.66 6.78
CA ARG A 106 -4.24 0.60 6.26
C ARG A 106 -4.90 -0.76 6.36
N ILE A 107 -4.59 -1.61 5.39
CA ILE A 107 -5.05 -3.00 5.38
C ILE A 107 -4.30 -3.76 6.48
N PRO A 108 -5.02 -4.45 7.40
CA PRO A 108 -4.38 -5.21 8.45
C PRO A 108 -3.56 -6.36 7.86
N LEU A 109 -2.30 -6.45 8.26
CA LEU A 109 -1.41 -7.50 7.80
C LEU A 109 -1.80 -8.83 8.46
N PRO A 110 -2.10 -9.89 7.69
CA PRO A 110 -2.33 -11.22 8.24
C PRO A 110 -1.15 -11.67 9.12
N THR A 111 -1.41 -12.37 10.22
CA THR A 111 -0.34 -12.88 11.11
C THR A 111 0.61 -13.83 10.38
N ARG A 112 0.14 -14.47 9.32
CA ARG A 112 0.89 -15.42 8.52
C ARG A 112 1.45 -14.72 7.28
N ARG A 113 2.75 -14.86 7.06
CA ARG A 113 3.45 -14.31 5.88
C ARG A 113 3.28 -15.22 4.66
N ASP A 114 2.07 -15.30 4.15
CA ASP A 114 1.73 -15.98 2.89
C ASP A 114 1.36 -14.95 1.81
N GLU A 115 0.77 -15.39 0.70
CA GLU A 115 0.48 -14.53 -0.46
C GLU A 115 -0.45 -13.37 -0.09
N LEU A 116 -1.36 -13.58 0.88
CA LEU A 116 -2.25 -12.52 1.36
C LEU A 116 -1.50 -11.45 2.17
N TYR A 117 -0.42 -11.82 2.86
CA TYR A 117 0.45 -10.86 3.53
C TYR A 117 1.20 -10.00 2.53
N GLU A 118 1.80 -10.62 1.51
CA GLU A 118 2.52 -9.90 0.46
C GLU A 118 1.60 -8.96 -0.31
N LEU A 119 0.38 -9.40 -0.63
CA LEU A 119 -0.65 -8.54 -1.24
C LEU A 119 -1.00 -7.35 -0.33
N SER A 120 -1.29 -7.60 0.95
CA SER A 120 -1.63 -6.54 1.90
C SER A 120 -0.50 -5.54 2.08
N GLU A 121 0.75 -6.02 2.15
CA GLU A 121 1.94 -5.18 2.25
C GLU A 121 2.12 -4.34 0.97
N THR A 122 1.93 -4.94 -0.21
CA THR A 122 2.06 -4.24 -1.49
C THR A 122 1.01 -3.14 -1.64
N ILE A 123 -0.24 -3.41 -1.26
CA ILE A 123 -1.29 -2.38 -1.28
C ILE A 123 -0.98 -1.28 -0.27
N ASN A 124 -0.53 -1.61 0.95
CA ASN A 124 -0.14 -0.59 1.92
C ASN A 124 1.02 0.28 1.41
N LYS A 125 2.04 -0.29 0.76
CA LYS A 125 3.12 0.48 0.13
C LYS A 125 2.61 1.40 -0.98
N LEU A 126 1.60 0.97 -1.74
CA LEU A 126 0.94 1.82 -2.73
C LEU A 126 0.17 2.96 -2.04
N LEU A 127 -0.57 2.66 -0.97
CA LEU A 127 -1.28 3.66 -0.17
C LEU A 127 -0.33 4.70 0.43
N ASP A 128 0.84 4.28 0.93
CA ASP A 128 1.88 5.19 1.43
C ASP A 128 2.34 6.18 0.35
N ARG A 129 2.52 5.70 -0.89
CA ARG A 129 2.91 6.55 -2.02
C ARG A 129 1.80 7.53 -2.40
N ILE A 130 0.54 7.10 -2.34
CA ILE A 130 -0.62 7.97 -2.62
C ILE A 130 -0.76 9.03 -1.53
N GLU A 131 -0.73 8.64 -0.25
CA GLU A 131 -0.82 9.58 0.88
C GLU A 131 0.29 10.64 0.80
N TYR A 132 1.52 10.22 0.52
CA TYR A 132 2.64 11.14 0.33
C TYR A 132 2.46 12.08 -0.87
N ALA A 133 1.90 11.59 -1.98
CA ALA A 133 1.60 12.44 -3.14
C ALA A 133 0.52 13.49 -2.82
N VAL A 134 -0.57 13.07 -2.18
CA VAL A 134 -1.70 13.95 -1.82
C VAL A 134 -1.29 15.00 -0.79
N GLU A 135 -0.55 14.62 0.25
CA GLU A 135 -0.11 15.57 1.29
C GLU A 135 0.86 16.62 0.72
N ARG A 136 1.73 16.21 -0.21
CA ARG A 136 2.60 17.14 -0.95
C ARG A 136 1.80 18.10 -1.82
N GLU A 137 0.85 17.61 -2.61
CA GLU A 137 -0.02 18.45 -3.46
C GLU A 137 -0.77 19.49 -2.64
N LYS A 138 -1.32 19.07 -1.49
CA LYS A 138 -2.03 19.95 -0.55
C LYS A 138 -1.10 21.00 0.05
N SER A 139 0.07 20.59 0.53
CA SER A 139 1.07 21.50 1.10
C SER A 139 1.57 22.51 0.07
N PHE A 140 1.83 22.05 -1.15
CA PHE A 140 2.25 22.88 -2.28
C PHE A 140 1.18 23.92 -2.65
N THR A 141 -0.07 23.49 -2.81
CA THR A 141 -1.20 24.38 -3.15
C THR A 141 -1.42 25.42 -2.05
N SER A 142 -1.33 25.00 -0.79
CA SER A 142 -1.44 25.90 0.37
C SER A 142 -0.30 26.93 0.36
N TYR A 143 0.94 26.48 0.21
CA TYR A 143 2.11 27.36 0.16
C TYR A 143 2.00 28.37 -0.98
N ALA A 144 1.72 27.92 -2.21
CA ALA A 144 1.55 28.81 -3.36
C ALA A 144 0.44 29.86 -3.11
N SER A 145 -0.71 29.44 -2.56
CA SER A 145 -1.81 30.35 -2.24
C SER A 145 -1.40 31.43 -1.22
N HIS A 146 -0.60 31.06 -0.22
CA HIS A 146 -0.09 32.00 0.78
C HIS A 146 0.93 32.97 0.20
N GLU A 147 1.90 32.47 -0.56
CA GLU A 147 2.95 33.29 -1.18
C GLU A 147 2.39 34.26 -2.23
N PHE A 148 1.32 33.90 -2.95
CA PHE A 148 0.64 34.83 -3.86
C PHE A 148 -0.27 35.86 -3.16
N ARG A 149 -0.84 35.53 -2.00
CA ARG A 149 -1.77 36.44 -1.30
C ARG A 149 -1.08 37.72 -0.84
N THR A 150 0.16 37.63 -0.37
CA THR A 150 0.95 38.76 0.13
C THR A 150 1.23 39.82 -0.95
N PRO A 151 1.88 39.51 -2.08
CA PRO A 151 2.13 40.50 -3.14
C PRO A 151 0.83 41.04 -3.72
N LEU A 152 -0.22 40.21 -3.83
CA LEU A 152 -1.53 40.67 -4.30
C LEU A 152 -2.17 41.69 -3.34
N ALA A 153 -2.04 41.50 -2.03
CA ALA A 153 -2.52 42.45 -1.03
C ALA A 153 -1.72 43.76 -1.06
N VAL A 154 -0.40 43.69 -1.24
CA VAL A 154 0.47 44.87 -1.39
C VAL A 154 0.13 45.64 -2.66
N LEU A 155 -0.05 44.93 -3.78
CA LEU A 155 -0.43 45.51 -5.07
C LEU A 155 -1.77 46.25 -4.95
N LYS A 156 -2.79 45.58 -4.40
CA LYS A 156 -4.12 46.16 -4.19
C LYS A 156 -4.08 47.37 -3.25
N GLY A 157 -3.41 47.25 -2.10
CA GLY A 157 -3.28 48.35 -1.15
C GLY A 157 -2.55 49.56 -1.73
N THR A 158 -1.51 49.33 -2.53
CA THR A 158 -0.78 50.40 -3.23
C THR A 158 -1.68 51.12 -4.23
N MET A 159 -2.45 50.39 -5.02
CA MET A 159 -3.42 50.97 -5.96
C MET A 159 -4.53 51.76 -5.25
N GLU A 160 -5.10 51.22 -4.16
CA GLU A 160 -6.10 51.94 -3.36
C GLU A 160 -5.55 53.24 -2.78
N VAL A 161 -4.31 53.22 -2.28
CA VAL A 161 -3.62 54.40 -1.78
C VAL A 161 -3.36 55.42 -2.89
N LEU A 162 -3.01 54.98 -4.10
CA LEU A 162 -2.82 55.83 -5.28
C LEU A 162 -4.12 56.50 -5.75
N LEU A 163 -5.24 55.80 -5.65
CA LEU A 163 -6.56 56.32 -6.06
C LEU A 163 -7.22 57.24 -5.04
N ARG A 164 -6.82 57.19 -3.76
CA ARG A 164 -7.49 57.93 -2.67
C ARG A 164 -7.35 59.45 -2.77
N LYS A 165 -6.25 59.96 -3.35
CA LYS A 165 -6.03 61.41 -3.55
C LYS A 165 -5.01 61.69 -4.67
N PRO A 166 -5.08 62.87 -5.30
CA PRO A 166 -4.07 63.31 -6.26
C PRO A 166 -2.68 63.37 -5.63
N ARG A 167 -1.66 63.05 -6.42
CA ARG A 167 -0.24 62.96 -6.02
C ARG A 167 0.66 63.59 -7.08
N SER A 168 1.95 63.78 -6.77
CA SER A 168 2.93 64.20 -7.78
C SER A 168 3.24 63.07 -8.78
N ASP A 169 3.69 63.46 -9.97
CA ASP A 169 4.10 62.52 -11.02
C ASP A 169 5.21 61.57 -10.54
N GLU A 170 6.16 62.07 -9.75
CA GLU A 170 7.24 61.28 -9.16
C GLU A 170 6.71 60.20 -8.21
N GLU A 171 5.73 60.52 -7.35
CA GLU A 171 5.17 59.56 -6.41
C GLU A 171 4.34 58.48 -7.15
N TYR A 172 3.62 58.86 -8.21
CA TYR A 172 2.95 57.88 -9.08
C TYR A 172 3.94 56.93 -9.74
N LYS A 173 5.01 57.45 -10.35
CA LYS A 173 6.06 56.63 -10.99
C LYS A 173 6.70 55.66 -9.99
N GLU A 174 7.01 56.13 -8.79
CA GLU A 174 7.62 55.29 -7.74
C GLU A 174 6.69 54.14 -7.32
N LYS A 175 5.42 54.43 -7.04
CA LYS A 175 4.46 53.40 -6.62
C LYS A 175 4.09 52.44 -7.75
N ILE A 176 3.98 52.91 -9.00
CA ILE A 176 3.77 52.03 -10.15
C ILE A 176 4.98 51.10 -10.34
N LYS A 177 6.21 51.60 -10.14
CA LYS A 177 7.42 50.76 -10.16
C LYS A 177 7.43 49.72 -9.04
N ALA A 178 6.94 50.08 -7.85
CA ALA A 178 6.77 49.13 -6.74
C ALA A 178 5.73 48.04 -7.09
N CYS A 179 4.60 48.41 -7.70
CA CYS A 179 3.61 47.45 -8.21
C CYS A 179 4.20 46.50 -9.26
N ALA A 180 4.98 47.03 -10.22
CA ALA A 180 5.65 46.22 -11.23
C ALA A 180 6.60 45.19 -10.59
N LYS A 181 7.35 45.60 -9.56
CA LYS A 181 8.24 44.71 -8.82
C LYS A 181 7.49 43.55 -8.12
N GLU A 182 6.30 43.80 -7.58
CA GLU A 182 5.48 42.71 -6.99
C GLU A 182 4.97 41.74 -8.06
N VAL A 183 4.65 42.23 -9.27
CA VAL A 183 4.30 41.37 -10.41
C VAL A 183 5.49 40.53 -10.86
N ASP A 184 6.69 41.11 -10.93
CA ASP A 184 7.92 40.37 -11.26
C ASP A 184 8.19 39.26 -10.25
N LYS A 185 8.01 39.55 -8.95
CA LYS A 185 8.11 38.55 -7.88
C LYS A 185 7.09 37.42 -8.05
N MET A 186 5.86 37.74 -8.43
CA MET A 186 4.84 36.73 -8.74
C MET A 186 5.24 35.86 -9.94
N ASN A 187 5.83 36.44 -10.99
CA ASN A 187 6.34 35.70 -12.14
C ASN A 187 7.49 34.76 -11.76
N GLU A 188 8.44 35.23 -10.93
CA GLU A 188 9.52 34.37 -10.41
C GLU A 188 8.97 33.17 -9.64
N MET A 189 7.93 33.37 -8.82
CA MET A 189 7.27 32.26 -8.11
C MET A 189 6.63 31.28 -9.09
N VAL A 190 5.92 31.75 -10.13
CA VAL A 190 5.36 30.86 -11.16
C VAL A 190 6.44 30.05 -11.86
N GLU A 191 7.56 30.67 -12.22
CA GLU A 191 8.69 29.98 -12.87
C GLU A 191 9.28 28.90 -11.95
N GLN A 192 9.43 29.18 -10.66
CA GLN A 192 9.88 28.19 -9.67
C GLN A 192 8.92 27.00 -9.58
N LEU A 193 7.60 27.23 -9.61
CA LEU A 193 6.60 26.15 -9.63
C LEU A 193 6.69 25.32 -10.92
N LEU A 194 6.93 25.94 -12.08
CA LEU A 194 7.12 25.25 -13.35
C LEU A 194 8.41 24.41 -13.38
N ILE A 195 9.48 24.88 -12.74
CA ILE A 195 10.73 24.12 -12.61
C ILE A 195 10.49 22.85 -11.75
N LEU A 196 9.81 23.00 -10.61
CA LEU A 196 9.51 21.88 -9.71
C LEU A 196 8.67 20.80 -10.40
N THR A 197 7.61 21.19 -11.11
CA THR A 197 6.75 20.25 -11.84
C THR A 197 7.50 19.48 -12.93
N ARG A 198 8.38 20.13 -13.69
CA ARG A 198 9.24 19.44 -14.68
C ARG A 198 10.18 18.41 -14.06
N TYR A 199 10.67 18.69 -12.86
CA TYR A 199 11.54 17.78 -12.11
C TYR A 199 10.78 16.56 -11.60
N GLU A 200 9.54 16.74 -11.12
CA GLU A 200 8.68 15.64 -10.66
C GLU A 200 8.23 14.69 -11.78
N GLU A 201 8.00 15.20 -12.99
CA GLU A 201 7.64 14.38 -14.15
C GLU A 201 8.82 13.53 -14.69
N GLY A 202 10.02 13.65 -14.11
CA GLY A 202 11.22 12.94 -14.59
C GLY A 202 11.65 13.37 -15.99
N LYS A 203 11.09 14.47 -16.52
CA LYS A 203 11.42 15.02 -17.86
C LYS A 203 12.76 15.78 -17.86
N SER A 204 13.31 16.06 -16.68
CA SER A 204 14.66 16.60 -16.53
C SER A 204 15.68 15.47 -16.65
N SER A 205 16.17 15.20 -17.86
CA SER A 205 17.37 14.38 -18.03
C SER A 205 18.54 15.11 -17.36
N LEU A 206 19.05 14.54 -16.27
CA LEU A 206 20.24 15.07 -15.60
C LEU A 206 21.44 14.85 -16.53
N ASN A 207 21.94 15.95 -17.10
CA ASN A 207 23.09 15.91 -17.98
C ASN A 207 24.36 16.02 -17.12
N TYR A 208 24.99 14.88 -16.85
CA TYR A 208 26.19 14.83 -16.03
C TYR A 208 27.41 15.21 -16.86
N ASN A 209 27.95 16.40 -16.59
CA ASN A 209 29.20 16.87 -17.19
C ASN A 209 30.30 16.96 -16.12
N HIS A 210 31.54 16.74 -16.51
CA HIS A 210 32.69 17.00 -15.65
C HIS A 210 32.87 18.51 -15.48
N CYS A 211 32.90 18.98 -14.23
CA CYS A 211 33.25 20.36 -13.90
C CYS A 211 34.23 20.38 -12.72
N PHE A 212 35.12 21.37 -12.71
CA PHE A 212 35.94 21.65 -11.54
C PHE A 212 35.11 22.46 -10.55
N ILE A 213 35.08 22.00 -9.29
CA ILE A 213 34.31 22.66 -8.22
C ILE A 213 34.82 24.09 -8.00
N GLU A 214 36.12 24.33 -8.19
CA GLU A 214 36.74 25.65 -8.05
C GLU A 214 36.17 26.64 -9.08
N ASP A 215 36.06 26.23 -10.34
CA ASP A 215 35.45 27.05 -11.39
C ASP A 215 33.98 27.35 -11.08
N LEU A 216 33.21 26.34 -10.65
CA LEU A 216 31.80 26.53 -10.31
C LEU A 216 31.61 27.51 -9.12
N ILE A 217 32.46 27.42 -8.11
CA ILE A 217 32.43 28.32 -6.96
C ILE A 217 32.81 29.73 -7.38
N ASN A 218 33.87 29.89 -8.17
CA ASN A 218 34.31 31.20 -8.66
C ASN A 218 33.25 31.84 -9.58
N ASP A 219 32.66 31.08 -10.50
CA ASP A 219 31.55 31.52 -11.36
C ASP A 219 30.36 31.98 -10.51
N SER A 220 30.01 31.22 -9.47
CA SER A 220 28.93 31.58 -8.56
C SER A 220 29.24 32.86 -7.78
N VAL A 221 30.45 33.01 -7.26
CA VAL A 221 30.88 34.21 -6.54
C VAL A 221 30.87 35.44 -7.47
N CYS A 222 31.29 35.27 -8.73
CA CYS A 222 31.19 36.31 -9.76
C CYS A 222 29.74 36.70 -10.05
N ILE A 223 28.82 35.74 -10.20
CA ILE A 223 27.39 36.02 -10.44
C ILE A 223 26.78 36.86 -9.31
N PHE A 224 27.19 36.64 -8.06
CA PHE A 224 26.65 37.35 -6.90
C PHE A 224 27.48 38.55 -6.43
N SER A 225 28.52 38.97 -7.17
CA SER A 225 29.44 40.03 -6.75
C SER A 225 28.72 41.33 -6.39
N ASP A 226 27.75 41.75 -7.21
CA ASP A 226 26.99 42.99 -6.98
C ASP A 226 26.14 42.92 -5.71
N ALA A 227 25.56 41.76 -5.41
CA ALA A 227 24.78 41.56 -4.20
C ALA A 227 25.69 41.54 -2.95
N ILE A 228 26.88 40.96 -3.05
CA ILE A 228 27.90 40.91 -2.00
C ILE A 228 28.39 42.34 -1.67
N LEU A 229 28.71 43.13 -2.70
CA LEU A 229 29.14 44.52 -2.56
C LEU A 229 28.05 45.41 -1.96
N ASN A 230 26.80 45.30 -2.46
CA ASN A 230 25.67 46.07 -1.95
C ASN A 230 25.35 45.77 -0.48
N LYS A 231 25.61 44.53 -0.03
CA LYS A 231 25.40 44.13 1.37
C LYS A 231 26.65 44.27 2.25
N LYS A 232 27.78 44.75 1.70
CA LYS A 232 29.07 44.87 2.40
C LYS A 232 29.52 43.57 3.08
N LEU A 233 29.31 42.45 2.40
CA LEU A 233 29.71 41.13 2.89
C LEU A 233 31.13 40.82 2.42
N GLU A 234 31.94 40.25 3.31
CA GLU A 234 33.26 39.73 2.97
C GLU A 234 33.16 38.22 2.77
N VAL A 235 33.51 37.74 1.58
CA VAL A 235 33.42 36.31 1.23
C VAL A 235 34.84 35.77 1.06
N THR A 236 35.21 34.82 1.91
CA THR A 236 36.51 34.13 1.84
C THR A 236 36.30 32.69 1.41
N THR A 237 36.76 32.33 0.22
CA THR A 237 36.74 30.96 -0.30
C THR A 237 38.04 30.24 0.06
N THR A 238 37.99 29.35 1.06
CA THR A 238 39.10 28.43 1.36
C THR A 238 38.76 27.07 0.79
N ILE A 239 39.33 26.72 -0.36
CA ILE A 239 39.07 25.44 -1.03
C ILE A 239 40.29 24.54 -0.81
N GLN A 240 40.14 23.49 -0.01
CA GLN A 240 41.11 22.41 0.01
C GLN A 240 40.81 21.44 -1.14
N PRO A 241 41.80 21.04 -1.96
CA PRO A 241 41.54 20.12 -3.07
C PRO A 241 41.15 18.76 -2.49
N LYS A 242 39.85 18.50 -2.46
CA LYS A 242 39.30 17.21 -2.04
C LYS A 242 38.46 16.67 -3.18
N ARG A 243 38.86 15.52 -3.73
CA ARG A 243 38.06 14.81 -4.74
C ARG A 243 36.73 14.43 -4.13
N ILE A 244 35.65 15.05 -4.59
CA ILE A 244 34.28 14.70 -4.17
C ILE A 244 33.72 13.72 -5.19
N LYS A 245 33.36 12.53 -4.72
CA LYS A 245 32.79 11.46 -5.54
C LYS A 245 31.27 11.66 -5.62
N LEU A 246 30.77 12.12 -6.76
CA LEU A 246 29.33 12.17 -7.07
C LEU A 246 28.95 10.94 -7.90
N GLY A 247 28.44 9.90 -7.24
CA GLY A 247 27.99 8.66 -7.88
C GLY A 247 29.07 7.57 -8.07
N ASN A 248 28.86 6.67 -9.05
CA ASN A 248 29.67 5.46 -9.24
C ASN A 248 31.01 5.66 -9.95
N TYR A 249 31.36 6.88 -10.36
CA TYR A 249 32.62 7.15 -11.03
C TYR A 249 33.58 7.88 -10.10
N ILE A 250 34.66 7.18 -9.72
CA ILE A 250 35.85 7.81 -9.14
C ILE A 250 36.68 8.26 -10.33
N LEU A 251 36.97 9.55 -10.45
CA LEU A 251 37.96 10.03 -11.41
C LEU A 251 39.25 10.45 -10.70
N LEU A 252 40.35 10.03 -11.33
CA LEU A 252 41.73 10.40 -11.07
C LEU A 252 41.96 11.89 -11.32
#